data_AF-A0A662S540-F1
#
_entry.id   AF-A0A662S540-F1
#
_cell.length_a   1.000
_cell.length_b   1.000
_cell.length_c   1.000
_cell.angle_alpha   90.00
_cell.angle_beta   90.00
_cell.angle_gamma   90.00
#
_symmetry.space_group_name_H-M   'P 1'
#
loop_
_entity.id
_entity.type
_entity.pdbx_description
1 polymer ?
#
loop_
_entity_poly.entity_id
_entity_poly.type
_entity_poly.pdbx_seq_one_letter_code
_entity_poly.pdbx_strand_id
1 'polypeptide(L)'
;MAELGGLLASLGMLAASGLISAAYLMQGLTSSAISRAIRAPLAERRPLDRIYTITWVLAAAVGAWISRQSSVFTILAVALAFKSGADLGSRVIYSVHDLSLLGQAKGLRSAVSRALALASLPSLFFLLSWWLFQQAASLAVRVFLGLRLDLVALVLWLLGIAFGLAFGAARSRGEPGILLKGELALVLGSKAREFLSPG
;
A
#
# COMPACT_ATOMS: atom_id res chain seq x y z
N MET A 1 -16.24 32.34 5.38
CA MET A 1 -16.66 30.91 5.44
C MET A 1 -15.87 30.00 4.49
N ALA A 2 -15.55 30.43 3.27
CA ALA A 2 -14.80 29.60 2.30
C ALA A 2 -13.36 29.23 2.74
N GLU A 3 -12.67 30.09 3.51
CA GLU A 3 -11.29 29.83 3.97
C GLU A 3 -11.19 28.78 5.08
N LEU A 4 -12.19 28.73 5.97
CA LEU A 4 -12.27 27.74 7.06
C LEU A 4 -12.45 26.32 6.52
N GLY A 5 -13.24 26.15 5.45
CA GLY A 5 -13.39 24.86 4.75
C GLY A 5 -12.10 24.39 4.08
N GLY A 6 -11.27 25.30 3.58
CA GLY A 6 -9.98 24.98 2.98
C GLY A 6 -8.90 24.58 3.97
N LEU A 7 -8.85 25.25 5.11
CA LEU A 7 -7.97 24.88 6.21
C LEU A 7 -8.33 23.50 6.78
N LEU A 8 -9.62 23.19 6.94
CA LEU A 8 -10.06 21.89 7.42
C LEU A 8 -9.77 20.76 6.40
N ALA A 9 -9.97 21.01 5.10
CA ALA A 9 -9.67 20.02 4.07
C ALA A 9 -8.16 19.73 3.96
N SER A 10 -7.31 20.77 4.02
CA SER A 10 -5.86 20.62 3.98
C SER A 10 -5.31 19.93 5.24
N LEU A 11 -5.81 20.28 6.43
CA LEU A 11 -5.48 19.58 7.68
C LEU A 11 -5.93 18.12 7.67
N GLY A 12 -7.12 17.83 7.13
CA GLY A 12 -7.60 16.46 6.95
C GLY A 12 -6.70 15.65 6.02
N MET A 13 -6.21 16.26 4.94
CA MET A 13 -5.30 15.61 4.01
C MET A 13 -3.91 15.36 4.60
N LEU A 14 -3.43 16.29 5.43
CA LEU A 14 -2.16 16.20 6.15
C LEU A 14 -2.23 15.10 7.22
N ALA A 15 -3.35 15.02 7.94
CA ALA A 15 -3.62 13.96 8.90
C ALA A 15 -3.73 12.59 8.20
N ALA A 16 -4.45 12.50 7.08
CA ALA A 16 -4.59 11.25 6.34
C ALA A 16 -3.26 10.79 5.72
N SER A 17 -2.51 11.69 5.09
CA SER A 17 -1.19 11.39 4.51
C SER A 17 -0.15 11.04 5.58
N GLY A 18 -0.23 11.71 6.73
CA GLY A 18 0.56 11.41 7.92
C GLY A 18 0.22 10.04 8.49
N LEU A 19 -1.07 9.69 8.61
CA LEU A 19 -1.53 8.38 9.08
C LEU A 19 -1.15 7.26 8.11
N ILE A 20 -1.24 7.50 6.80
CA ILE A 20 -0.82 6.53 5.77
C ILE A 20 0.70 6.35 5.81
N SER A 21 1.47 7.43 5.92
CA SER A 21 2.92 7.37 6.07
C SER A 21 3.33 6.68 7.38
N ALA A 22 2.62 6.92 8.47
CA ALA A 22 2.81 6.24 9.74
C ALA A 22 2.44 4.75 9.64
N ALA A 23 1.37 4.39 8.93
CA ALA A 23 1.00 3.00 8.68
C ALA A 23 2.07 2.27 7.84
N TYR A 24 2.63 2.92 6.83
CA TYR A 24 3.75 2.39 6.04
C TYR A 24 5.05 2.27 6.86
N LEU A 25 5.37 3.26 7.68
CA LEU A 25 6.50 3.21 8.63
C LEU A 25 6.33 2.11 9.67
N MET A 26 5.14 1.97 10.23
CA MET A 26 4.80 0.94 11.20
C MET A 26 4.82 -0.45 10.56
N GLN A 27 4.38 -0.63 9.32
CA GLN A 27 4.58 -1.88 8.57
C GLN A 27 6.07 -2.22 8.42
N GLY A 28 6.92 -1.22 8.14
CA GLY A 28 8.37 -1.40 8.08
C GLY A 28 8.97 -1.88 9.41
N LEU A 29 8.60 -1.25 10.53
CA LEU A 29 9.11 -1.56 11.86
C LEU A 29 8.58 -2.90 12.42
N THR A 30 7.28 -3.17 12.27
CA THR A 30 6.66 -4.44 12.72
C THR A 30 7.19 -5.65 11.95
N SER A 31 7.53 -5.49 10.66
CA SER A 31 8.12 -6.58 9.85
C SER A 31 9.47 -7.08 10.40
N SER A 32 10.24 -6.21 11.09
CA SER A 32 11.56 -6.55 11.62
C SER A 32 11.50 -7.24 12.99
N ALA A 33 10.51 -6.89 13.82
CA ALA A 33 10.32 -7.51 15.12
C ALA A 33 9.71 -8.92 15.01
N ILE A 34 8.79 -9.12 14.07
CA ILE A 34 7.98 -10.34 13.98
C ILE A 34 8.66 -11.40 13.08
N SER A 35 9.48 -10.99 12.11
CA SER A 35 10.25 -11.92 11.26
C SER A 35 11.24 -12.80 12.03
N ARG A 36 11.67 -12.41 13.24
CA ARG A 36 12.49 -13.25 14.12
C ARG A 36 11.70 -14.35 14.83
N ALA A 37 10.38 -14.21 14.95
CA ALA A 37 9.54 -15.12 15.72
C ALA A 37 9.06 -16.33 14.90
N ILE A 38 8.92 -16.19 13.59
CA ILE A 38 8.39 -17.25 12.72
C ILE A 38 9.54 -17.84 11.93
N ARG A 39 9.96 -19.06 12.29
CA ARG A 39 10.99 -19.88 11.59
C ARG A 39 10.51 -20.35 10.20
N ALA A 40 10.03 -19.44 9.36
CA ALA A 40 9.69 -19.70 7.96
C ALA A 40 10.76 -19.08 7.04
N PRO A 41 11.12 -19.73 5.92
CA PRO A 41 12.05 -19.15 4.96
C PRO A 41 11.46 -17.86 4.39
N LEU A 42 12.17 -16.75 4.66
CA LEU A 42 11.76 -15.42 4.26
C LEU A 42 12.27 -15.13 2.84
N ALA A 43 11.44 -14.50 2.01
CA ALA A 43 11.90 -14.04 0.70
C ALA A 43 13.11 -13.11 0.83
N GLU A 44 14.16 -13.41 0.08
CA GLU A 44 15.40 -12.64 0.07
C GLU A 44 15.21 -11.31 -0.68
N ARG A 45 15.98 -10.28 -0.33
CA ARG A 45 15.94 -9.04 -1.12
C ARG A 45 16.58 -9.28 -2.48
N ARG A 46 15.85 -8.98 -3.55
CA ARG A 46 16.35 -9.13 -4.92
C ARG A 46 16.69 -7.75 -5.51
N PRO A 47 17.63 -7.67 -6.47
CA PRO A 47 17.88 -6.43 -7.20
C PRO A 47 16.61 -5.91 -7.91
N LEU A 48 15.67 -6.81 -8.23
CA LEU A 48 14.36 -6.49 -8.77
C LEU A 48 13.56 -5.56 -7.84
N ASP A 49 13.78 -5.62 -6.52
CA ASP A 49 13.13 -4.71 -5.55
C ASP A 49 13.53 -3.23 -5.79
N ARG A 50 14.69 -2.98 -6.41
CA ARG A 50 15.10 -1.62 -6.80
C ARG A 50 14.26 -1.07 -7.96
N ILE A 51 13.81 -1.95 -8.87
CA ILE A 51 12.96 -1.56 -10.01
C ILE A 51 11.63 -1.00 -9.49
N TYR A 52 11.08 -1.57 -8.42
CA TYR A 52 9.89 -1.06 -7.77
C TYR A 52 10.07 0.40 -7.33
N THR A 53 11.13 0.66 -6.55
CA THR A 53 11.43 2.00 -6.03
C THR A 53 11.70 3.00 -7.15
N ILE A 54 12.48 2.61 -8.16
CA ILE A 54 12.78 3.48 -9.31
C ILE A 54 11.49 3.80 -10.07
N THR A 55 10.65 2.80 -10.35
CA THR A 55 9.40 3.01 -11.08
C THR A 55 8.45 3.91 -10.29
N TRP A 56 8.37 3.73 -8.98
CA TRP A 56 7.57 4.59 -8.11
C TRP A 56 8.05 6.05 -8.14
N VAL A 57 9.35 6.30 -8.00
CA VAL A 57 9.92 7.65 -8.05
C VAL A 57 9.68 8.29 -9.43
N LEU A 58 9.84 7.52 -10.51
CA LEU A 58 9.55 8.00 -11.86
C LEU A 58 8.06 8.32 -12.05
N ALA A 59 7.16 7.47 -11.58
CA ALA A 59 5.72 7.71 -11.64
C ALA A 59 5.32 8.98 -10.85
N ALA A 60 5.94 9.19 -9.68
CA ALA A 60 5.76 10.41 -8.90
C ALA A 60 6.24 11.66 -9.66
N ALA A 61 7.43 11.61 -10.27
CA ALA A 61 7.98 12.72 -11.05
C ALA A 61 7.13 13.03 -12.29
N VAL A 62 6.74 12.01 -13.05
CA VAL A 62 5.88 12.14 -14.24
C VAL A 62 4.51 12.69 -13.85
N GLY A 63 3.90 12.17 -12.80
CA GLY A 63 2.60 12.64 -12.33
C GLY A 63 2.64 14.08 -11.83
N ALA A 64 3.70 14.49 -11.13
CA ALA A 64 3.92 15.87 -10.72
C ALA A 64 4.06 16.80 -11.94
N TRP A 65 4.84 16.38 -12.95
CA TRP A 65 5.04 17.14 -14.18
C TRP A 65 3.75 17.30 -14.98
N ILE A 66 2.97 16.21 -15.18
CA ILE A 66 1.68 16.24 -15.87
C ILE A 66 0.67 17.14 -15.16
N SER A 67 0.67 17.11 -13.83
CA SER A 67 -0.23 17.94 -13.00
C SER A 67 0.11 19.43 -13.13
N ARG A 68 1.27 19.80 -13.68
CA ARG A 68 1.82 21.18 -13.77
C ARG A 68 1.80 21.91 -12.43
N GLN A 69 1.89 21.16 -11.34
CA GLN A 69 1.67 21.63 -9.98
C GLN A 69 2.92 21.38 -9.16
N SER A 70 3.43 22.45 -8.54
CA SER A 70 4.62 22.44 -7.68
C SER A 70 4.28 22.24 -6.20
N SER A 71 2.98 22.13 -5.85
CA SER A 71 2.55 21.90 -4.48
C SER A 71 3.06 20.56 -3.98
N VAL A 72 3.81 20.58 -2.87
CA VAL A 72 4.33 19.38 -2.20
C VAL A 72 3.21 18.38 -1.91
N PHE A 73 2.02 18.86 -1.56
CA PHE A 73 0.85 18.00 -1.32
C PHE A 73 0.40 17.24 -2.56
N THR A 74 0.46 17.87 -3.73
CA THR A 74 0.12 17.23 -5.00
C THR A 74 1.13 16.15 -5.35
N ILE A 75 2.42 16.46 -5.21
CA ILE A 75 3.51 15.53 -5.47
C ILE A 75 3.38 14.31 -4.56
N LEU A 76 3.12 14.51 -3.27
CA LEU A 76 2.90 13.43 -2.32
C LEU A 76 1.66 12.60 -2.64
N ALA A 77 0.54 13.24 -2.96
CA ALA A 77 -0.70 12.53 -3.32
C ALA A 77 -0.52 11.66 -4.57
N VAL A 78 0.13 12.20 -5.60
CA VAL A 78 0.47 11.49 -6.84
C VAL A 78 1.41 10.31 -6.56
N ALA A 79 2.47 10.53 -5.77
CA ALA A 79 3.41 9.49 -5.40
C ALA A 79 2.74 8.37 -4.60
N LEU A 80 1.87 8.73 -3.64
CA LEU A 80 1.11 7.79 -2.84
C LEU A 80 0.05 7.05 -3.65
N ALA A 81 -0.55 7.68 -4.67
CA ALA A 81 -1.52 7.04 -5.54
C ALA A 81 -0.90 5.85 -6.29
N PHE A 82 0.20 6.09 -7.00
CA PHE A 82 0.88 5.00 -7.70
C PHE A 82 1.37 3.91 -6.74
N LYS A 83 2.03 4.31 -5.65
CA LYS A 83 2.56 3.36 -4.65
C LYS A 83 1.46 2.51 -4.02
N SER A 84 0.35 3.13 -3.62
CA SER A 84 -0.80 2.44 -3.03
C SER A 84 -1.36 1.38 -3.97
N GLY A 85 -1.54 1.72 -5.25
CA GLY A 85 -2.01 0.79 -6.27
C GLY A 85 -1.01 -0.35 -6.52
N ALA A 86 0.27 -0.03 -6.64
CA ALA A 86 1.34 -1.00 -6.85
C ALA A 86 1.54 -1.97 -5.67
N ASP A 87 1.44 -1.47 -4.44
CA ASP A 87 1.46 -2.30 -3.24
C ASP A 87 0.25 -3.24 -3.24
N LEU A 88 -0.96 -2.76 -3.56
CA LEU A 88 -2.15 -3.61 -3.63
C LEU A 88 -2.02 -4.71 -4.69
N GLY A 89 -1.65 -4.34 -5.92
CA GLY A 89 -1.48 -5.29 -7.02
C GLY A 89 -0.43 -6.36 -6.73
N SER A 90 0.72 -5.96 -6.18
CA SER A 90 1.79 -6.92 -5.83
C SER A 90 1.36 -7.85 -4.71
N ARG A 91 0.67 -7.34 -3.67
CA ARG A 91 0.14 -8.14 -2.55
C ARG A 91 -0.85 -9.21 -3.00
N VAL A 92 -1.69 -8.93 -4.00
CA VAL A 92 -2.58 -9.93 -4.61
C VAL A 92 -1.76 -11.09 -5.17
N ILE A 93 -0.72 -10.82 -5.96
CA ILE A 93 0.12 -11.88 -6.52
C ILE A 93 0.89 -12.63 -5.43
N TYR A 94 1.41 -11.90 -4.43
CA TYR A 94 2.10 -12.52 -3.29
C TYR A 94 1.18 -13.47 -2.53
N SER A 95 -0.10 -13.14 -2.37
CA SER A 95 -1.06 -14.04 -1.73
C SER A 95 -1.27 -15.33 -2.53
N VAL A 96 -1.35 -15.24 -3.85
CA VAL A 96 -1.49 -16.42 -4.74
C VAL A 96 -0.23 -17.28 -4.68
N HIS A 97 0.94 -16.64 -4.72
CA HIS A 97 2.23 -17.30 -4.58
C HIS A 97 2.36 -18.02 -3.24
N ASP A 98 2.11 -17.33 -2.13
CA ASP A 98 2.27 -17.89 -0.79
C ASP A 98 1.26 -19.02 -0.53
N LEU A 99 0.04 -18.94 -1.09
CA LEU A 99 -0.92 -20.06 -1.09
C LEU A 99 -0.40 -21.29 -1.85
N SER A 100 0.33 -21.08 -2.95
CA SER A 100 0.92 -22.18 -3.72
C SER A 100 2.05 -22.90 -2.95
N LEU A 101 2.80 -22.17 -2.13
CA LEU A 101 3.88 -22.72 -1.31
C LEU A 101 3.35 -23.45 -0.05
N LEU A 102 2.32 -22.89 0.60
CA LEU A 102 1.80 -23.39 1.88
C LEU A 102 0.77 -24.53 1.73
N GLY A 103 0.33 -24.82 0.51
CA GLY A 103 -0.68 -25.84 0.23
C GLY A 103 -2.11 -25.40 0.60
N GLN A 104 -3.11 -26.20 0.20
CA GLN A 104 -4.53 -25.81 0.26
C GLN A 104 -5.24 -26.07 1.60
N ALA A 105 -4.51 -26.25 2.70
CA ALA A 105 -5.13 -26.48 4.00
C ALA A 105 -6.01 -25.28 4.40
N LYS A 106 -7.26 -25.54 4.83
CA LYS A 106 -8.26 -24.50 5.12
C LYS A 106 -7.76 -23.43 6.11
N GLY A 107 -7.02 -23.84 7.15
CA GLY A 107 -6.44 -22.92 8.15
C GLY A 107 -5.39 -21.97 7.56
N LEU A 108 -4.48 -22.48 6.73
CA LEU A 108 -3.44 -21.71 6.06
C LEU A 108 -4.03 -20.77 5.01
N ARG A 109 -5.04 -21.24 4.25
CA ARG A 109 -5.77 -20.38 3.29
C ARG A 109 -6.44 -19.20 4.00
N SER A 110 -7.06 -19.43 5.16
CA SER A 110 -7.63 -18.35 5.96
C SER A 110 -6.57 -17.41 6.54
N ALA A 111 -5.36 -17.90 6.82
CA ALA A 111 -4.28 -17.05 7.32
C ALA A 111 -3.76 -16.12 6.21
N VAL A 112 -3.53 -16.66 5.01
CA VAL A 112 -3.07 -15.86 3.85
C VAL A 112 -4.13 -14.85 3.42
N SER A 113 -5.42 -15.21 3.43
CA SER A 113 -6.49 -14.25 3.08
C SER A 113 -6.58 -13.10 4.07
N ARG A 114 -6.43 -13.36 5.37
CA ARG A 114 -6.36 -12.32 6.41
C ARG A 114 -5.10 -11.48 6.27
N ALA A 115 -3.97 -12.10 5.93
CA ALA A 115 -2.72 -11.39 5.70
C ALA A 115 -2.85 -10.44 4.52
N LEU A 116 -3.42 -10.90 3.39
CA LEU A 116 -3.75 -10.04 2.26
C LEU A 116 -4.69 -8.90 2.65
N ALA A 117 -5.72 -9.17 3.45
CA ALA A 117 -6.65 -8.14 3.91
C ALA A 117 -5.93 -7.05 4.72
N LEU A 118 -5.13 -7.45 5.72
CA LEU A 118 -4.31 -6.53 6.51
C LEU A 118 -3.31 -5.76 5.64
N ALA A 119 -2.66 -6.46 4.72
CA ALA A 119 -1.73 -5.88 3.78
C ALA A 119 -2.43 -4.86 2.87
N SER A 120 -3.69 -5.07 2.51
CA SER A 120 -4.43 -4.18 1.61
C SER A 120 -5.00 -2.95 2.31
N LEU A 121 -5.07 -2.93 3.65
CA LEU A 121 -5.68 -1.83 4.41
C LEU A 121 -5.08 -0.45 4.10
N PRO A 122 -3.74 -0.24 4.05
CA PRO A 122 -3.18 1.06 3.71
C PRO A 122 -3.62 1.54 2.32
N SER A 123 -3.72 0.63 1.36
CA SER A 123 -4.13 0.97 -0.01
C SER A 123 -5.62 1.37 -0.09
N LEU A 124 -6.48 0.65 0.63
CA LEU A 124 -7.90 0.97 0.74
C LEU A 124 -8.13 2.26 1.51
N PHE A 125 -7.38 2.48 2.60
CA PHE A 125 -7.46 3.70 3.40
C PHE A 125 -6.97 4.92 2.61
N PHE A 126 -5.95 4.75 1.77
CA PHE A 126 -5.53 5.79 0.82
C PHE A 126 -6.67 6.18 -0.12
N LEU A 127 -7.33 5.20 -0.77
CA LEU A 127 -8.47 5.48 -1.65
C LEU A 127 -9.63 6.18 -0.94
N LEU A 128 -9.98 5.71 0.25
CA LEU A 128 -11.06 6.30 1.03
C LEU A 128 -10.73 7.74 1.44
N SER A 129 -9.52 7.97 1.95
CA SER A 129 -9.04 9.29 2.34
C SER A 129 -8.99 10.23 1.14
N TRP A 130 -8.53 9.73 0.00
CA TRP A 130 -8.50 10.44 -1.26
C TRP A 130 -9.90 10.85 -1.73
N TRP A 131 -10.85 9.92 -1.74
CA TRP A 131 -12.23 10.18 -2.13
C TRP A 131 -12.90 11.21 -1.21
N LEU A 132 -12.75 11.06 0.11
CA LEU A 132 -13.26 12.02 1.10
C LEU A 132 -12.63 13.39 0.92
N PHE A 133 -11.33 13.46 0.65
CA PHE A 133 -10.64 14.72 0.37
C PHE A 133 -11.21 15.40 -0.87
N GLN A 134 -11.45 14.65 -1.95
CA GLN A 134 -12.08 15.21 -3.14
C GLN A 134 -13.49 15.76 -2.85
N GLN A 135 -14.30 15.03 -2.10
CA GLN A 135 -15.65 15.48 -1.72
C GLN A 135 -15.62 16.75 -0.84
N ALA A 136 -14.68 16.83 0.10
CA ALA A 136 -14.57 17.94 1.03
C ALA A 136 -13.88 19.19 0.45
N ALA A 137 -13.04 19.03 -0.58
CA ALA A 137 -12.31 20.13 -1.20
C ALA A 137 -13.24 21.02 -2.04
N SER A 138 -13.51 22.23 -1.55
CA SER A 138 -14.30 23.23 -2.28
C SER A 138 -13.59 23.68 -3.57
N LEU A 139 -14.36 24.22 -4.52
CA LEU A 139 -13.85 24.76 -5.79
C LEU A 139 -12.75 25.82 -5.56
N ALA A 140 -12.91 26.67 -4.55
CA ALA A 140 -11.90 27.67 -4.17
C ALA A 140 -10.60 27.02 -3.69
N VAL A 141 -10.67 25.95 -2.91
CA VAL A 141 -9.51 25.20 -2.41
C VAL A 141 -8.79 24.47 -3.54
N ARG A 142 -9.56 23.89 -4.46
CA ARG A 142 -9.02 23.26 -5.68
C ARG A 142 -8.32 24.26 -6.59
N VAL A 143 -8.78 25.52 -6.64
CA VAL A 143 -8.11 26.58 -7.41
C VAL A 143 -6.89 27.13 -6.67
N PHE A 144 -7.00 27.39 -5.37
CA PHE A 144 -5.95 28.05 -4.57
C PHE A 144 -4.75 27.14 -4.28
N LEU A 145 -5.00 25.87 -3.95
CA LEU A 145 -3.94 24.86 -3.84
C LEU A 145 -3.49 24.34 -5.21
N GLY A 146 -4.16 24.80 -6.28
CA GLY A 146 -4.03 24.30 -7.64
C GLY A 146 -4.09 22.79 -7.61
N LEU A 147 -5.22 22.18 -7.32
CA LEU A 147 -5.40 20.72 -7.23
C LEU A 147 -6.33 20.30 -8.38
N ARG A 148 -5.74 19.83 -9.48
CA ARG A 148 -6.46 19.17 -10.59
C ARG A 148 -6.16 17.68 -10.53
N LEU A 149 -6.52 17.11 -9.40
CA LEU A 149 -5.92 15.88 -8.90
C LEU A 149 -6.79 14.64 -9.19
N ASP A 150 -8.04 14.85 -9.62
CA ASP A 150 -9.10 13.84 -9.71
C ASP A 150 -8.75 12.67 -10.66
N LEU A 151 -8.47 12.97 -11.94
CA LEU A 151 -8.22 11.93 -12.94
C LEU A 151 -6.77 11.43 -12.91
N VAL A 152 -5.80 12.31 -12.66
CA VAL A 152 -4.36 11.96 -12.71
C VAL A 152 -4.02 10.95 -11.61
N ALA A 153 -4.45 11.19 -10.38
CA ALA A 153 -4.18 10.27 -9.27
C ALA A 153 -4.92 8.94 -9.45
N LEU A 154 -6.16 8.95 -9.93
CA LEU A 154 -6.91 7.73 -10.20
C LEU A 154 -6.25 6.89 -11.30
N VAL A 155 -5.86 7.52 -12.42
CA VAL A 155 -5.12 6.86 -13.51
C VAL A 155 -3.80 6.30 -13.00
N LEU A 156 -3.04 7.06 -12.22
CA LEU A 156 -1.79 6.58 -11.63
C LEU A 156 -2.01 5.45 -10.63
N TRP A 157 -3.10 5.46 -9.87
CA TRP A 157 -3.45 4.37 -8.96
C TRP A 157 -3.77 3.08 -9.74
N LEU A 158 -4.54 3.17 -10.83
CA LEU A 158 -4.82 2.03 -11.72
C LEU A 158 -3.57 1.52 -12.43
N LEU A 159 -2.71 2.42 -12.94
CA LEU A 159 -1.40 2.06 -13.49
C LEU A 159 -0.51 1.42 -12.42
N GLY A 160 -0.59 1.91 -11.19
CA GLY A 160 0.04 1.33 -10.02
C GLY A 160 -0.40 -0.12 -9.85
N ILE A 161 -1.71 -0.42 -9.86
CA ILE A 161 -2.21 -1.80 -9.79
C ILE A 161 -1.65 -2.66 -10.91
N ALA A 162 -1.74 -2.20 -12.16
CA ALA A 162 -1.25 -2.95 -13.31
C ALA A 162 0.25 -3.26 -13.17
N PHE A 163 1.04 -2.26 -12.79
CA PHE A 163 2.45 -2.43 -12.49
C PHE A 163 2.68 -3.39 -11.32
N GLY A 164 1.93 -3.26 -10.22
CA GLY A 164 2.03 -4.10 -9.04
C GLY A 164 1.75 -5.57 -9.34
N LEU A 165 0.74 -5.86 -10.17
CA LEU A 165 0.44 -7.20 -10.64
C LEU A 165 1.60 -7.77 -11.47
N ALA A 166 2.09 -7.00 -12.45
CA ALA A 166 3.20 -7.43 -13.29
C ALA A 166 4.49 -7.63 -12.50
N PHE A 167 4.81 -6.68 -11.62
CA PHE A 167 5.96 -6.71 -10.71
C PHE A 167 5.86 -7.89 -9.74
N GLY A 168 4.71 -8.07 -9.10
CA GLY A 168 4.46 -9.16 -8.18
C GLY A 168 4.64 -10.52 -8.85
N ALA A 169 4.15 -10.67 -10.09
CA ALA A 169 4.32 -11.88 -10.88
C ALA A 169 5.77 -12.11 -11.31
N ALA A 170 6.50 -11.06 -11.67
CA ALA A 170 7.92 -11.17 -11.96
C ALA A 170 8.74 -11.52 -10.71
N ARG A 171 8.40 -10.91 -9.57
CA ARG A 171 9.08 -11.10 -8.29
C ARG A 171 8.84 -12.47 -7.70
N SER A 172 7.64 -13.04 -7.83
CA SER A 172 7.29 -14.36 -7.30
C SER A 172 7.90 -15.52 -8.09
N ARG A 173 8.38 -15.27 -9.32
CA ARG A 173 9.02 -16.33 -10.13
C ARG A 173 10.31 -16.82 -9.47
N GLY A 174 10.30 -18.12 -9.16
CA GLY A 174 11.43 -18.82 -8.56
C GLY A 174 11.81 -18.28 -7.18
N GLU A 175 10.86 -17.66 -6.46
CA GLU A 175 11.05 -17.28 -5.07
C GLU A 175 10.58 -18.43 -4.16
N PRO A 176 11.48 -19.08 -3.40
CA PRO A 176 11.06 -20.15 -2.49
C PRO A 176 10.47 -19.63 -1.18
N GLY A 177 10.65 -18.35 -0.84
CA GLY A 177 10.22 -17.77 0.44
C GLY A 177 8.85 -17.10 0.42
N ILE A 178 8.26 -16.94 1.60
CA ILE A 178 6.97 -16.24 1.80
C ILE A 178 7.17 -14.74 1.56
N LEU A 179 6.34 -14.15 0.70
CA LEU A 179 6.40 -12.74 0.31
C LEU A 179 5.59 -11.84 1.26
N LEU A 180 4.44 -12.30 1.77
CA LEU A 180 3.61 -11.59 2.77
C LEU A 180 4.09 -11.80 4.22
N LYS A 181 5.40 -11.89 4.43
CA LYS A 181 5.99 -12.33 5.70
C LYS A 181 5.51 -11.54 6.93
N GLY A 182 5.40 -10.21 6.83
CA GLY A 182 5.05 -9.37 7.98
C GLY A 182 3.59 -9.54 8.37
N GLU A 183 2.71 -9.53 7.37
CA GLU A 183 1.27 -9.62 7.55
C GLU A 183 0.83 -11.03 7.91
N LEU A 184 1.43 -12.06 7.30
CA LEU A 184 1.18 -13.46 7.69
C LEU A 184 1.59 -13.71 9.13
N ALA A 185 2.71 -13.11 9.56
CA ALA A 185 3.20 -13.27 10.90
C ALA A 185 2.36 -12.55 11.95
N LEU A 186 1.79 -11.39 11.63
CA LEU A 186 0.78 -10.74 12.47
C LEU A 186 -0.46 -11.63 12.64
N VAL A 187 -0.95 -12.23 11.55
CA VAL A 187 -2.12 -13.11 11.60
C VAL A 187 -1.85 -14.37 12.43
N LEU A 188 -0.72 -15.04 12.19
CA LEU A 188 -0.37 -16.26 12.93
C LEU A 188 0.00 -15.98 14.38
N GLY A 189 0.74 -14.90 14.66
CA GLY A 189 1.10 -14.46 16.00
C GLY A 189 -0.12 -14.10 16.86
N SER A 190 -1.12 -13.43 16.26
CA SER A 190 -2.40 -13.12 16.93
C SER A 190 -3.22 -14.38 17.28
N LYS A 191 -2.98 -15.49 16.59
CA LYS A 191 -3.67 -16.79 16.76
C LYS A 191 -2.83 -17.86 17.46
N ALA A 192 -1.63 -17.55 17.95
CA ALA A 192 -0.76 -18.53 18.62
C ALA A 192 -1.46 -19.25 19.81
N ARG A 193 -2.47 -18.61 20.44
CA ARG A 193 -3.30 -19.25 21.48
C ARG A 193 -4.35 -20.24 20.95
N GLU A 194 -4.87 -20.08 19.73
CA GLU A 194 -5.92 -20.97 19.20
C GLU A 194 -5.36 -22.26 18.60
N PHE A 195 -4.12 -22.26 18.11
CA PHE A 195 -3.48 -23.46 17.53
C PHE A 195 -2.72 -24.32 18.55
N LEU A 196 -2.54 -23.83 19.79
CA LEU A 196 -1.86 -24.53 20.88
C LEU A 196 -2.82 -25.06 21.96
N SER A 197 -4.14 -24.92 21.79
CA SER A 197 -5.10 -25.65 22.63
C SER A 197 -5.22 -27.07 22.07
N PRO A 198 -4.74 -28.13 22.76
CA PRO A 198 -5.17 -29.47 22.42
C PRO A 198 -6.69 -29.52 22.64
N GLY A 199 -7.42 -29.97 21.62
CA GLY A 199 -8.79 -30.43 21.79
C GLY A 199 -8.81 -31.70 22.63
#